data_AF-A0A6I3HT88-F1
#
_entry.id   AF-A0A6I3HT88-F1
#
_cell.length_a   1.000
_cell.length_b   1.000
_cell.length_c   1.000
_cell.angle_alpha   90.00
_cell.angle_beta   90.00
_cell.angle_gamma   90.00
#
_symmetry.space_group_name_H-M   'P 1'
#
loop_
_entity.id
_entity.type
_entity.pdbx_description
1 polymer ?
#
loop_
_entity_poly.entity_id
_entity_poly.type
_entity_poly.pdbx_seq_one_letter_code
_entity_poly.pdbx_strand_id
1 'polypeptide(L)'
;MATDRLENIVALAKRRGFVYPSSEIYGGLRASWDYGPLGVELKNNVKRQWWKSMVMGREDVVGLDSCVILAKEVWEASGHIATFSDPLTECTACHKRYRADHLMEAYEAKNKKPATSLSEINCPACGNKGQFTEPKQFSGMLKTYLGPVEDESGLAYLRPETAQGIFINFDQVMTTSRKKPPFGIGQIGKSFRNEITPGNFIFRTREFEQMEMEFFVVPGSDEEWHQYWIDTRMAWYIDLGINPERLRLFDHPKEKLSHYSKRTADIEYKFE
;
A
#
# COMPACT_ATOMS: atom_id res chain seq x y z
N MET A 1 24.81 4.00 -23.73
CA MET A 1 23.36 3.75 -23.59
C MET A 1 22.88 4.71 -22.52
N ALA A 2 21.80 5.47 -22.76
CA ALA A 2 21.31 6.40 -21.75
C ALA A 2 20.89 5.59 -20.52
N THR A 3 21.53 5.79 -19.37
CA THR A 3 21.10 5.20 -18.10
C THR A 3 19.64 5.55 -17.89
N ASP A 4 18.84 4.58 -17.48
CA ASP A 4 17.43 4.80 -17.18
C ASP A 4 17.30 5.94 -16.15
N ARG A 5 16.35 6.86 -16.37
CA ARG A 5 16.12 8.01 -15.48
C ARG A 5 15.92 7.56 -14.05
N LEU A 6 15.23 6.42 -13.86
CA LEU A 6 15.03 5.83 -12.54
C LEU A 6 16.36 5.35 -11.93
N GLU A 7 17.21 4.66 -12.67
CA GLU A 7 18.53 4.23 -12.18
C GLU A 7 19.38 5.43 -11.72
N ASN A 8 19.34 6.53 -12.47
CA ASN A 8 20.02 7.77 -12.08
C ASN A 8 19.47 8.35 -10.77
N ILE A 9 18.14 8.32 -10.57
CA ILE A 9 17.50 8.75 -9.32
C ILE A 9 17.91 7.85 -8.16
N VAL A 10 17.89 6.53 -8.33
CA VAL A 10 18.30 5.56 -7.29
C VAL A 10 19.76 5.78 -6.90
N ALA A 11 20.65 5.92 -7.88
CA ALA A 11 22.07 6.17 -7.63
C ALA A 11 22.30 7.52 -6.92
N LEU A 12 21.57 8.57 -7.29
CA LEU A 12 21.64 9.87 -6.63
C LEU A 12 21.11 9.80 -5.20
N ALA A 13 19.96 9.15 -4.98
CA ALA A 13 19.34 8.98 -3.67
C ALA A 13 20.29 8.28 -2.70
N LYS A 14 20.96 7.21 -3.16
CA LYS A 14 21.99 6.53 -2.37
C LYS A 14 23.19 7.44 -2.10
N ARG A 15 23.78 8.05 -3.14
CA ARG A 15 24.99 8.88 -3.01
C ARG A 15 24.79 10.12 -2.14
N ARG A 16 23.58 10.67 -2.08
CA ARG A 16 23.25 11.88 -1.31
C ARG A 16 22.62 11.58 0.05
N GLY A 17 22.47 10.32 0.43
CA GLY A 17 21.94 9.95 1.74
C GLY A 17 20.44 10.15 1.92
N PHE A 18 19.67 9.88 0.86
CA PHE A 18 18.20 9.81 0.93
C PHE A 18 17.72 8.40 1.25
N VAL A 19 18.08 7.41 0.43
CA VAL A 19 17.56 6.04 0.57
C VAL A 19 18.67 5.03 0.31
N TYR A 20 18.76 4.02 1.16
CA TYR A 20 19.72 2.91 1.06
C TYR A 20 18.98 1.57 0.98
N PRO A 21 19.53 0.57 0.26
CA PRO A 21 19.09 -0.80 0.42
C PRO A 21 19.24 -1.22 1.90
N SER A 22 18.18 -1.73 2.52
CA SER A 22 18.25 -2.15 3.91
C SER A 22 19.13 -3.39 4.05
N SER A 23 19.90 -3.49 5.14
CA SER A 23 20.85 -4.59 5.40
C SER A 23 21.90 -4.79 4.30
N GLU A 24 22.33 -3.73 3.62
CA GLU A 24 23.21 -3.79 2.45
C GLU A 24 24.51 -4.58 2.70
N ILE A 25 25.17 -4.39 3.85
CA ILE A 25 26.42 -5.08 4.19
C ILE A 25 26.25 -6.61 4.37
N TYR A 26 25.01 -7.08 4.50
CA TYR A 26 24.65 -8.50 4.61
C TYR A 26 24.01 -9.06 3.32
N GLY A 27 24.17 -8.36 2.19
CA GLY A 27 23.60 -8.75 0.90
C GLY A 27 22.22 -8.18 0.60
N GLY A 28 21.69 -7.34 1.51
CA GLY A 28 20.43 -6.63 1.33
C GLY A 28 19.19 -7.47 1.62
N LEU A 29 18.18 -6.85 2.22
CA LEU A 29 16.85 -7.43 2.33
C LEU A 29 15.96 -6.94 1.18
N ARG A 30 15.46 -7.87 0.36
CA ARG A 30 14.64 -7.53 -0.82
C ARG A 30 13.40 -6.74 -0.41
N ALA A 31 13.07 -5.69 -1.17
CA ALA A 31 11.91 -4.82 -0.94
C ALA A 31 11.92 -4.12 0.45
N SER A 32 13.11 -3.86 0.98
CA SER A 32 13.33 -3.12 2.22
C SER A 32 14.37 -2.02 2.01
N TRP A 33 14.08 -0.83 2.52
CA TRP A 33 14.90 0.36 2.30
C TRP A 33 15.00 1.19 3.57
N ASP A 34 16.19 1.72 3.83
CA ASP A 34 16.46 2.61 4.96
C ASP A 34 16.55 4.05 4.47
N TYR A 35 16.01 5.00 5.23
CA TYR A 35 16.12 6.43 4.91
C TYR A 35 17.38 7.00 5.58
N GLY A 36 18.27 7.59 4.78
CA GLY A 36 19.50 8.24 5.25
C GLY A 36 19.25 9.64 5.84
N PRO A 37 20.31 10.41 6.17
CA PRO A 37 20.16 11.71 6.85
C PRO A 37 19.23 12.70 6.13
N LEU A 38 19.40 12.91 4.82
CA LEU A 38 18.53 13.79 4.05
C LEU A 38 17.15 13.16 3.79
N GLY A 39 17.09 11.84 3.70
CA GLY A 39 15.85 11.09 3.50
C GLY A 39 14.91 11.20 4.70
N VAL A 40 15.45 11.08 5.91
CA VAL A 40 14.69 11.22 7.16
C VAL A 40 14.12 12.64 7.28
N GLU A 41 14.92 13.67 6.98
CA GLU A 41 14.44 15.05 7.00
C GLU A 41 13.33 15.29 5.97
N LEU A 42 13.52 14.86 4.72
CA LEU A 42 12.49 14.98 3.69
C LEU A 42 11.20 14.24 4.11
N LYS A 43 11.32 13.00 4.56
CA LYS A 43 10.18 12.17 5.00
C LYS A 43 9.44 12.82 6.16
N ASN A 44 10.16 13.33 7.16
CA ASN A 44 9.58 14.01 8.30
C ASN A 44 8.88 15.31 7.91
N ASN A 45 9.44 16.08 6.96
CA ASN A 45 8.82 17.30 6.46
C ASN A 45 7.51 17.00 5.74
N VAL A 46 7.45 15.96 4.90
CA VAL A 46 6.21 15.51 4.25
C VAL A 46 5.16 15.11 5.30
N LYS A 47 5.55 14.29 6.30
CA LYS A 47 4.64 13.86 7.38
C LYS A 47 4.09 15.04 8.19
N ARG A 48 4.97 15.96 8.61
CA ARG A 48 4.57 17.17 9.36
C ARG A 48 3.64 18.05 8.54
N GLN A 49 3.91 18.22 7.25
CA GLN A 49 3.07 19.03 6.39
C GLN A 49 1.70 18.40 6.15
N TRP A 50 1.64 17.08 5.97
CA TRP A 50 0.37 16.36 5.91
C TRP A 50 -0.41 16.52 7.21
N TRP A 51 0.23 16.27 8.36
CA TRP A 51 -0.41 16.40 9.68
C TRP A 51 -0.93 17.82 9.94
N LYS A 52 -0.14 18.82 9.57
CA LYS A 52 -0.55 20.22 9.64
C LYS A 52 -1.79 20.49 8.80
N SER A 53 -1.83 20.01 7.56
CA SER A 53 -2.96 20.25 6.65
C SER A 53 -4.23 19.46 6.97
N MET A 54 -4.08 18.21 7.41
CA MET A 54 -5.20 17.28 7.56
C MET A 54 -5.75 17.26 8.97
N VAL A 55 -4.91 17.47 9.98
CA VAL A 55 -5.30 17.32 11.40
C VAL A 55 -5.27 18.67 12.12
N MET A 56 -4.13 19.38 12.13
CA MET A 56 -4.00 20.60 12.94
C MET A 56 -4.69 21.83 12.32
N GLY A 57 -4.73 21.91 10.99
CA GLY A 57 -5.27 23.05 10.24
C GLY A 57 -6.77 22.99 10.06
N ARG A 58 -7.45 22.02 10.67
CA ARG A 58 -8.88 21.77 10.53
C ARG A 58 -9.52 21.54 11.88
N GLU A 59 -10.79 21.87 11.99
CA GLU A 59 -11.57 21.64 13.20
C GLU A 59 -12.33 20.30 13.16
N ASP A 60 -12.49 19.70 11.99
CA ASP A 60 -13.31 18.52 11.76
C ASP A 60 -12.51 17.21 11.72
N VAL A 61 -11.18 17.25 11.93
CA VAL A 61 -10.33 16.06 11.96
C VAL A 61 -9.51 16.02 13.25
N VAL A 62 -9.44 14.84 13.88
CA VAL A 62 -8.65 14.61 15.09
C VAL A 62 -7.58 13.53 14.84
N GLY A 63 -6.52 13.52 15.66
CA GLY A 63 -5.41 12.59 15.50
C GLY A 63 -5.58 11.30 16.32
N LEU A 64 -5.03 10.21 15.81
CA LEU A 64 -4.87 8.93 16.51
C LEU A 64 -3.49 8.33 16.22
N ASP A 65 -2.96 7.55 17.16
CA ASP A 65 -1.84 6.62 16.95
C ASP A 65 -2.18 5.26 17.56
N SER A 66 -2.60 4.32 16.72
CA SER A 66 -2.96 2.96 17.11
C SER A 66 -1.78 1.99 16.99
N CYS A 67 -1.86 0.89 17.73
CA CYS A 67 -0.85 -0.18 17.68
C CYS A 67 -0.69 -0.80 16.28
N VAL A 68 0.51 -1.30 16.00
CA VAL A 68 0.82 -2.08 14.78
C VAL A 68 0.24 -3.49 14.86
N ILE A 69 0.30 -4.10 16.04
CA ILE A 69 -0.22 -5.44 16.30
C ILE A 69 -1.59 -5.27 16.93
N LEU A 70 -2.62 -5.75 16.24
CA LEU A 70 -4.00 -5.78 16.71
C LEU A 70 -4.43 -7.23 16.94
N ALA A 71 -5.53 -7.40 17.69
CA ALA A 71 -6.15 -8.70 17.88
C ALA A 71 -6.54 -9.33 16.52
N LYS A 72 -6.39 -10.66 16.41
CA LYS A 72 -6.62 -11.40 15.16
C LYS A 72 -8.02 -11.17 14.60
N GLU A 73 -8.99 -11.09 15.50
CA GLU A 73 -10.41 -10.92 15.25
C GLU A 73 -10.71 -9.63 14.47
N VAL A 74 -9.87 -8.59 14.61
CA VAL A 74 -9.98 -7.35 13.82
C VAL A 74 -9.75 -7.64 12.33
N TRP A 75 -8.78 -8.50 12.02
CA TRP A 75 -8.44 -8.89 10.64
C TRP A 75 -9.40 -9.92 10.07
N GLU A 76 -10.04 -10.71 10.92
CA GLU A 76 -11.15 -11.60 10.54
C GLU A 76 -12.39 -10.79 10.19
N ALA A 77 -12.80 -9.87 11.08
CA ALA A 77 -13.99 -9.03 10.91
C ALA A 77 -13.88 -8.10 9.69
N SER A 78 -12.69 -7.57 9.42
CA SER A 78 -12.44 -6.74 8.23
C SER A 78 -12.26 -7.56 6.94
N GLY A 79 -12.28 -8.89 7.00
CA GLY A 79 -12.14 -9.76 5.84
C GLY A 79 -10.71 -9.93 5.29
N HIS A 80 -9.71 -9.28 5.90
CA HIS A 80 -8.32 -9.36 5.48
C HIS A 80 -7.78 -10.79 5.49
N ILE A 81 -8.07 -11.58 6.52
CA ILE A 81 -7.58 -12.97 6.58
C ILE A 81 -8.13 -13.82 5.43
N ALA A 82 -9.39 -13.60 5.04
CA ALA A 82 -10.05 -14.37 4.00
C ALA A 82 -9.72 -13.92 2.58
N THR A 83 -9.51 -12.62 2.37
CA THR A 83 -9.43 -12.01 1.03
C THR A 83 -8.07 -11.46 0.66
N PHE A 84 -7.19 -11.22 1.63
CA PHE A 84 -5.85 -10.67 1.40
C PHE A 84 -4.86 -11.79 1.06
N SER A 85 -5.19 -12.57 0.03
CA SER A 85 -4.36 -13.63 -0.50
C SER A 85 -4.21 -13.54 -2.01
N ASP A 86 -2.98 -13.64 -2.49
CA ASP A 86 -2.66 -13.64 -3.91
C ASP A 86 -2.38 -15.07 -4.41
N PRO A 87 -2.88 -15.44 -5.61
CA PRO A 87 -2.57 -16.72 -6.23
C PRO A 87 -1.12 -16.70 -6.75
N LEU A 88 -0.26 -17.51 -6.16
CA LEU A 88 1.18 -17.48 -6.38
C LEU A 88 1.67 -18.73 -7.11
N THR A 89 2.41 -18.54 -8.20
CA THR A 89 3.05 -19.62 -8.95
C THR A 89 4.58 -19.41 -9.05
N GLU A 90 5.33 -20.51 -9.15
CA GLU A 90 6.78 -20.50 -9.34
C GLU A 90 7.15 -21.07 -10.71
N CYS A 91 8.07 -20.42 -11.42
CA CYS A 91 8.63 -20.99 -12.63
C CYS A 91 9.61 -22.12 -12.28
N THR A 92 9.31 -23.35 -12.66
CA THR A 92 10.13 -24.54 -12.36
C THR A 92 11.52 -24.52 -13.00
N ALA A 93 11.75 -23.64 -13.98
CA ALA A 93 13.03 -23.53 -14.68
C ALA A 93 13.99 -22.47 -14.09
N CYS A 94 13.47 -21.38 -13.52
CA CYS A 94 14.30 -20.30 -12.98
C CYS A 94 13.98 -19.94 -11.52
N HIS A 95 13.04 -20.65 -10.90
CA HIS A 95 12.59 -20.49 -9.52
C HIS A 95 12.12 -19.07 -9.15
N LYS A 96 11.83 -18.23 -10.16
CA LYS A 96 11.19 -16.94 -9.93
C LYS A 96 9.70 -17.14 -9.70
N ARG A 97 9.20 -16.43 -8.70
CA ARG A 97 7.81 -16.44 -8.28
C ARG A 97 7.05 -15.27 -8.89
N TYR A 98 5.80 -15.51 -9.25
CA TYR A 98 4.92 -14.55 -9.89
C TYR A 98 3.51 -14.69 -9.32
N ARG A 99 2.75 -13.60 -9.32
CA ARG A 99 1.31 -13.71 -9.16
C ARG A 99 0.70 -14.26 -10.45
N ALA A 100 -0.12 -15.29 -10.32
CA ALA A 100 -0.69 -16.02 -11.44
C ALA A 100 -1.68 -15.14 -12.22
N ASP A 101 -2.47 -14.31 -11.53
CA ASP A 101 -3.38 -13.34 -12.14
C ASP A 101 -2.64 -12.32 -13.02
N HIS A 102 -1.56 -11.71 -12.53
CA HIS A 102 -0.76 -10.76 -13.30
C HIS A 102 -0.14 -11.39 -14.56
N LEU A 103 0.27 -12.65 -14.50
CA LEU A 103 0.78 -13.37 -15.67
C LEU A 103 -0.31 -13.53 -16.74
N MET A 104 -1.54 -13.83 -16.31
CA MET A 104 -2.70 -14.00 -17.19
C MET A 104 -3.12 -12.66 -17.79
N GLU A 105 -3.20 -11.60 -16.98
CA GLU A 105 -3.51 -10.24 -17.43
C GLU A 105 -2.47 -9.72 -18.44
N ALA A 106 -1.17 -9.94 -18.16
CA ALA A 106 -0.11 -9.53 -19.08
C ALA A 106 -0.16 -10.31 -20.40
N TYR A 107 -0.50 -11.60 -20.36
CA TYR A 107 -0.72 -12.39 -21.56
C TYR A 107 -1.92 -11.87 -22.35
N GLU A 108 -3.03 -11.56 -21.68
CA GLU A 108 -4.24 -11.05 -22.31
C GLU A 108 -4.01 -9.69 -22.97
N ALA A 109 -3.36 -8.76 -22.26
CA ALA A 109 -2.99 -7.46 -22.81
C ALA A 109 -2.12 -7.59 -24.07
N LYS A 110 -1.19 -8.55 -24.09
CA LYS A 110 -0.29 -8.77 -25.22
C LYS A 110 -0.96 -9.49 -26.39
N ASN A 111 -1.81 -10.48 -26.12
CA ASN A 111 -2.39 -11.37 -27.14
C ASN A 111 -3.83 -11.00 -27.52
N LYS A 112 -4.44 -10.02 -26.84
CA LYS A 112 -5.85 -9.61 -26.97
C LYS A 112 -6.84 -10.78 -26.78
N LYS A 113 -6.43 -11.80 -26.02
CA LYS A 113 -7.23 -12.98 -25.67
C LYS A 113 -6.80 -13.49 -24.29
N PRO A 114 -7.74 -13.95 -23.45
CA PRO A 114 -7.38 -14.54 -22.17
C PRO A 114 -6.60 -15.85 -22.40
N ALA A 115 -5.60 -16.12 -21.56
CA ALA A 115 -4.98 -17.43 -21.50
C ALA A 115 -5.97 -18.43 -20.89
N THR A 116 -6.00 -19.68 -21.39
CA THR A 116 -6.82 -20.72 -20.76
C THR A 116 -6.15 -21.31 -19.52
N SER A 117 -4.81 -21.26 -19.46
CA SER A 117 -4.02 -21.75 -18.34
C SER A 117 -2.60 -21.17 -18.35
N LEU A 118 -1.90 -21.29 -17.22
CA LEU A 118 -0.49 -20.92 -17.09
C LEU A 118 0.43 -21.69 -18.07
N SER A 119 -0.03 -22.83 -18.62
CA SER A 119 0.73 -23.63 -19.60
C SER A 119 0.97 -22.90 -20.92
N GLU A 120 0.12 -21.93 -21.26
CA GLU A 120 0.25 -21.10 -22.47
C GLU A 120 1.24 -19.94 -22.31
N ILE A 121 1.62 -19.62 -21.07
CA ILE A 121 2.35 -18.41 -20.74
C ILE A 121 3.85 -18.69 -20.72
N ASN A 122 4.62 -17.77 -21.30
CA ASN A 122 6.06 -17.78 -21.22
C ASN A 122 6.51 -17.04 -19.95
N CYS A 123 7.46 -17.63 -19.22
CA CYS A 123 8.09 -16.98 -18.09
C CYS A 123 8.74 -15.65 -18.50
N PRO A 124 8.37 -14.50 -17.89
CA PRO A 124 8.93 -13.20 -18.27
C PRO A 124 10.45 -13.10 -18.11
N ALA A 125 11.04 -13.90 -17.21
CA ALA A 125 12.46 -13.83 -16.93
C ALA A 125 13.33 -14.77 -17.75
N CYS A 126 12.86 -15.97 -18.10
CA CYS A 126 13.67 -16.97 -18.80
C CYS A 126 13.07 -17.45 -20.13
N GLY A 127 11.87 -16.99 -20.50
CA GLY A 127 11.21 -17.30 -21.76
C GLY A 127 10.60 -18.71 -21.85
N ASN A 128 10.88 -19.61 -20.90
CA ASN A 128 10.33 -20.97 -20.89
C ASN A 128 8.81 -20.95 -20.79
N LYS A 129 8.15 -21.71 -21.66
CA LYS A 129 6.69 -21.77 -21.76
C LYS A 129 6.11 -22.85 -20.85
N GLY A 130 5.08 -22.49 -20.10
CA GLY A 130 4.25 -23.42 -19.32
C GLY A 130 4.93 -24.16 -18.17
N GLN A 131 6.13 -23.74 -17.80
CA GLN A 131 6.93 -24.32 -16.72
C GLN A 131 6.62 -23.61 -15.41
N PHE A 132 5.37 -23.73 -14.94
CA PHE A 132 4.84 -23.07 -13.73
C PHE A 132 4.21 -24.09 -12.79
N THR A 133 4.41 -23.93 -11.48
CA THR A 133 3.72 -24.75 -10.47
C THR A 133 2.23 -24.37 -10.38
N GLU A 134 1.42 -25.26 -9.82
CA GLU A 134 0.04 -24.90 -9.48
C GLU A 134 -0.01 -23.69 -8.56
N PRO A 135 -0.90 -22.71 -8.81
CA PRO A 135 -1.05 -21.55 -7.95
C PRO A 135 -1.45 -21.94 -6.53
N LYS A 136 -0.70 -21.43 -5.54
CA LYS A 136 -1.06 -21.54 -4.13
C LYS A 136 -1.45 -20.17 -3.59
N GLN A 137 -2.46 -20.14 -2.72
CA GLN A 137 -2.85 -18.92 -2.06
C GLN A 137 -1.77 -18.50 -1.06
N PHE A 138 -1.31 -17.26 -1.19
CA PHE A 138 -0.31 -16.68 -0.32
C PHE A 138 -0.88 -15.44 0.37
N SER A 139 -0.91 -15.45 1.70
CA SER A 139 -1.40 -14.29 2.45
C SER A 139 -0.45 -13.10 2.29
N GLY A 140 -1.01 -11.97 1.89
CA GLY A 140 -0.29 -10.69 1.86
C GLY A 140 -0.03 -10.11 3.26
N MET A 141 -0.56 -10.70 4.33
CA MET A 141 -0.30 -10.23 5.69
C MET A 141 0.95 -10.91 6.27
N LEU A 142 1.75 -10.12 7.00
CA LEU A 142 2.88 -10.67 7.75
C LEU A 142 2.40 -11.20 9.11
N LYS A 143 2.69 -12.47 9.36
CA LYS A 143 2.35 -13.18 10.61
C LYS A 143 3.48 -13.06 11.63
N THR A 144 3.11 -13.04 12.90
CA THR A 144 4.01 -13.15 14.05
C THR A 144 3.33 -13.97 15.14
N TYR A 145 4.08 -14.41 16.14
CA TYR A 145 3.54 -15.12 17.30
C TYR A 145 3.82 -14.30 18.56
N LEU A 146 2.78 -14.11 19.37
CA LEU A 146 2.86 -13.46 20.67
C LEU A 146 2.94 -14.53 21.77
N GLY A 147 3.92 -14.38 22.65
CA GLY A 147 4.15 -15.31 23.75
C GLY A 147 5.37 -16.21 23.54
N PRO A 148 5.64 -17.11 24.50
CA PRO A 148 6.85 -17.93 24.52
C PRO A 148 6.80 -19.13 23.57
N VAL A 149 5.62 -19.48 23.05
CA VAL A 149 5.41 -20.62 22.16
C VAL A 149 4.83 -20.11 20.85
N GLU A 150 5.39 -20.58 19.74
CA GLU A 150 4.90 -20.29 18.39
C GLU A 150 3.75 -21.24 18.04
N ASP A 151 2.56 -20.96 18.56
CA ASP A 151 1.35 -21.72 18.25
C ASP A 151 0.18 -20.83 17.81
N GLU A 152 -0.92 -21.46 17.36
CA GLU A 152 -2.11 -20.74 16.87
C GLU A 152 -2.77 -19.85 17.93
N SER A 153 -2.55 -20.09 19.22
CA SER A 153 -3.08 -19.23 20.29
C SER A 153 -2.34 -17.89 20.37
N GLY A 154 -1.06 -17.88 19.99
CA GLY A 154 -0.23 -16.69 19.89
C GLY A 154 -0.27 -16.01 18.52
N LEU A 155 -0.96 -16.56 17.52
CA LEU A 155 -0.92 -16.03 16.15
C LEU A 155 -1.46 -14.59 16.08
N ALA A 156 -0.60 -13.68 15.65
CA ALA A 156 -0.92 -12.28 15.42
C ALA A 156 -0.38 -11.81 14.06
N TYR A 157 -0.75 -10.59 13.69
CA TYR A 157 -0.42 -10.01 12.40
C TYR A 157 0.15 -8.61 12.56
N LEU A 158 1.11 -8.26 11.71
CA LEU A 158 1.49 -6.88 11.49
C LEU A 158 0.45 -6.26 10.56
N ARG A 159 -0.12 -5.11 10.95
CA ARG A 159 -1.20 -4.47 10.19
C ARG A 159 -0.79 -4.16 8.73
N PRO A 160 -1.63 -4.51 7.73
CA PRO A 160 -1.39 -4.20 6.31
C PRO A 160 -1.82 -2.78 5.92
N GLU A 161 -2.54 -2.09 6.81
CA GLU A 161 -3.06 -0.72 6.68
C GLU A 161 -3.23 -0.07 8.06
N THR A 162 -3.46 1.24 8.12
CA THR A 162 -3.69 1.97 9.38
C THR A 162 -5.17 2.16 9.74
N ALA A 163 -6.07 2.06 8.77
CA ALA A 163 -7.51 2.29 8.90
C ALA A 163 -8.19 1.47 10.01
N GLN A 164 -7.89 0.18 10.15
CA GLN A 164 -8.53 -0.66 11.18
C GLN A 164 -8.32 -0.14 12.60
N GLY A 165 -7.16 0.45 12.88
CA GLY A 165 -6.88 1.07 14.18
C GLY A 165 -7.77 2.29 14.46
N ILE A 166 -8.18 3.00 13.41
CA ILE A 166 -9.13 4.11 13.49
C ILE A 166 -10.54 3.58 13.77
N PHE A 167 -11.00 2.56 13.03
CA PHE A 167 -12.34 2.02 13.17
C PHE A 167 -12.62 1.46 14.58
N ILE A 168 -11.70 0.70 15.15
CA ILE A 168 -11.87 0.13 16.50
C ILE A 168 -11.90 1.19 17.61
N ASN A 169 -11.38 2.40 17.34
CA ASN A 169 -11.33 3.51 18.29
C ASN A 169 -12.40 4.59 18.03
N PHE A 170 -13.30 4.40 17.05
CA PHE A 170 -14.29 5.39 16.64
C PHE A 170 -15.08 5.96 17.82
N ASP A 171 -15.70 5.09 18.65
CA ASP A 171 -16.54 5.53 19.77
C ASP A 171 -15.75 6.28 20.84
N GLN A 172 -14.52 5.84 21.13
CA GLN A 172 -13.67 6.50 22.12
C GLN A 172 -13.26 7.89 21.63
N VAL A 173 -12.83 8.00 20.37
CA VAL A 173 -12.38 9.26 19.77
C VAL A 173 -13.55 10.23 19.61
N MET A 174 -14.69 9.77 19.10
CA MET A 174 -15.92 10.57 18.97
C MET A 174 -16.33 11.16 20.33
N THR A 175 -16.34 10.33 21.38
CA THR A 175 -16.74 10.72 22.73
C THR A 175 -15.78 11.72 23.36
N THR A 176 -14.48 11.40 23.37
CA THR A 176 -13.45 12.22 24.03
C THR A 176 -13.19 13.53 23.31
N SER A 177 -13.28 13.53 21.97
CA SER A 177 -13.11 14.73 21.15
C SER A 177 -14.40 15.53 20.97
N ARG A 178 -15.52 15.04 21.52
CA ARG A 178 -16.87 15.64 21.43
C ARG A 178 -17.26 15.96 19.98
N LYS A 179 -16.92 15.07 19.06
CA LYS A 179 -17.25 15.19 17.63
C LYS A 179 -18.55 14.48 17.30
N LYS A 180 -19.15 14.85 16.18
CA LYS A 180 -20.27 14.17 15.54
C LYS A 180 -20.02 14.18 14.03
N PRO A 181 -20.45 13.16 13.27
CA PRO A 181 -20.39 13.21 11.82
C PRO A 181 -21.04 14.50 11.27
N PRO A 182 -20.41 15.17 10.28
CA PRO A 182 -19.16 14.79 9.63
C PRO A 182 -17.91 15.12 10.48
N PHE A 183 -17.02 14.14 10.66
CA PHE A 183 -15.69 14.35 11.24
C PHE A 183 -14.72 13.25 10.81
N GLY A 184 -13.43 13.53 10.84
CA GLY A 184 -12.38 12.57 10.50
C GLY A 184 -11.47 12.20 11.65
N ILE A 185 -10.82 11.06 11.50
CA ILE A 185 -9.72 10.63 12.35
C ILE A 185 -8.52 10.35 11.45
N GLY A 186 -7.43 11.08 11.66
CA GLY A 186 -6.19 10.94 10.89
C GLY A 186 -5.12 10.17 11.67
N GLN A 187 -4.38 9.30 10.96
CA GLN A 187 -3.27 8.55 11.52
C GLN A 187 -2.09 8.54 10.54
N ILE A 188 -0.87 8.65 11.08
CA ILE A 188 0.35 8.35 10.36
C ILE A 188 1.01 7.17 11.04
N GLY A 189 1.36 6.12 10.30
CA GLY A 189 2.02 4.98 10.91
C GLY A 189 2.55 3.97 9.92
N LYS A 190 3.29 2.99 10.45
CA LYS A 190 3.81 1.88 9.65
C LYS A 190 2.74 0.87 9.30
N SER A 191 2.86 0.29 8.11
CA SER A 191 2.06 -0.82 7.60
C SER A 191 2.96 -1.81 6.88
N PHE A 192 2.49 -3.06 6.81
CA PHE A 192 3.30 -4.21 6.46
C PHE A 192 2.58 -5.07 5.42
N ARG A 193 3.17 -5.23 4.24
CA ARG A 193 2.62 -6.10 3.19
C ARG A 193 3.66 -7.13 2.79
N ASN A 194 3.28 -8.40 2.77
CA ASN A 194 4.16 -9.50 2.42
C ASN A 194 4.37 -9.57 0.91
N GLU A 195 4.93 -8.51 0.34
CA GLU A 195 5.13 -8.36 -1.09
C GLU A 195 6.13 -9.41 -1.61
N ILE A 196 5.70 -10.08 -2.67
CA ILE A 196 6.43 -11.21 -3.26
C ILE A 196 7.29 -10.71 -4.41
N THR A 197 6.76 -9.77 -5.21
CA THR A 197 7.40 -9.32 -6.43
C THR A 197 8.26 -8.10 -6.11
N PRO A 198 9.58 -8.14 -6.37
CA PRO A 198 10.40 -6.95 -6.22
C PRO A 198 9.89 -5.88 -7.18
N GLY A 199 9.45 -4.75 -6.63
CA GLY A 199 9.10 -3.58 -7.43
C GLY A 199 10.31 -2.69 -7.69
N ASN A 200 10.07 -1.65 -8.48
CA ASN A 200 11.03 -0.60 -8.73
C ASN A 200 11.24 0.22 -7.45
N PHE A 201 12.47 0.21 -6.91
CA PHE A 201 12.87 1.09 -5.79
C PHE A 201 11.86 1.09 -4.62
N ILE A 202 11.46 2.27 -4.12
CA ILE A 202 10.54 2.45 -2.98
C ILE A 202 9.05 2.28 -3.34
N PHE A 203 8.70 1.91 -4.59
CA PHE A 203 7.30 1.76 -5.01
C PHE A 203 6.63 0.50 -4.46
N ARG A 204 7.41 -0.55 -4.18
CA ARG A 204 6.90 -1.77 -3.56
C ARG A 204 7.86 -2.22 -2.46
N THR A 205 7.43 -2.05 -1.22
CA THR A 205 8.21 -2.41 -0.03
C THR A 205 7.38 -3.24 0.92
N ARG A 206 8.04 -4.06 1.76
CA ARG A 206 7.32 -4.85 2.77
C ARG A 206 6.92 -4.05 3.99
N GLU A 207 7.65 -2.99 4.26
CA GLU A 207 7.40 -2.04 5.33
C GLU A 207 7.38 -0.63 4.73
N PHE A 208 6.34 0.13 5.05
CA PHE A 208 6.21 1.52 4.62
C PHE A 208 5.37 2.30 5.63
N GLU A 209 5.35 3.62 5.51
CA GLU A 209 4.48 4.48 6.31
C GLU A 209 3.33 4.97 5.43
N GLN A 210 2.12 4.98 6.00
CA GLN A 210 0.93 5.55 5.39
C GLN A 210 0.47 6.76 6.20
N MET A 211 -0.26 7.64 5.54
CA MET A 211 -0.96 8.77 6.13
C MET A 211 -2.43 8.63 5.70
N GLU A 212 -3.24 8.01 6.55
CA GLU A 212 -4.63 7.69 6.26
C GLU A 212 -5.55 8.56 7.13
N MET A 213 -6.73 8.85 6.59
CA MET A 213 -7.76 9.62 7.26
C MET A 213 -9.11 9.01 6.92
N GLU A 214 -9.83 8.58 7.95
CA GLU A 214 -11.19 8.07 7.81
C GLU A 214 -12.17 9.20 8.14
N PHE A 215 -12.93 9.66 7.15
CA PHE A 215 -13.92 10.72 7.32
C PHE A 215 -15.32 10.13 7.44
N PHE A 216 -15.87 10.16 8.65
CA PHE A 216 -17.18 9.61 8.96
C PHE A 216 -18.26 10.64 8.62
N VAL A 217 -19.22 10.24 7.78
CA VAL A 217 -20.25 11.14 7.25
C VAL A 217 -21.65 10.56 7.47
N VAL A 218 -22.67 11.42 7.34
CA VAL A 218 -24.06 10.97 7.38
C VAL A 218 -24.39 10.26 6.06
N PRO A 219 -25.01 9.06 6.07
CA PRO A 219 -25.40 8.36 4.85
C PRO A 219 -26.22 9.27 3.91
N GLY A 220 -25.91 9.24 2.61
CA GLY A 220 -26.53 10.12 1.61
C GLY A 220 -25.74 11.40 1.35
N SER A 221 -24.76 11.75 2.19
CA SER A 221 -23.79 12.83 1.91
C SER A 221 -22.43 12.32 1.42
N ASP A 222 -22.27 11.00 1.27
CA ASP A 222 -21.00 10.34 0.97
C ASP A 222 -20.39 10.76 -0.37
N GLU A 223 -21.18 10.95 -1.42
CA GLU A 223 -20.66 11.34 -2.74
C GLU A 223 -20.13 12.78 -2.76
N GLU A 224 -20.79 13.70 -2.05
CA GLU A 224 -20.36 15.09 -1.91
C GLU A 224 -19.03 15.16 -1.16
N TRP A 225 -18.94 14.49 0.00
CA TRP A 225 -17.71 14.44 0.79
C TRP A 225 -16.57 13.72 0.07
N HIS A 226 -16.86 12.66 -0.68
CA HIS A 226 -15.86 11.97 -1.50
C HIS A 226 -15.27 12.91 -2.55
N GLN A 227 -16.10 13.66 -3.28
CA GLN A 227 -15.61 14.64 -4.25
C GLN A 227 -14.83 15.77 -3.59
N TYR A 228 -15.33 16.30 -2.46
CA TYR A 228 -14.62 17.30 -1.66
C TYR A 228 -13.20 16.85 -1.29
N TRP A 229 -13.05 15.60 -0.85
CA TRP A 229 -11.73 15.07 -0.48
C TRP A 229 -10.84 14.84 -1.68
N ILE A 230 -11.36 14.36 -2.81
CA ILE A 230 -10.58 14.28 -4.06
C ILE A 230 -9.99 15.65 -4.42
N ASP A 231 -10.84 16.69 -4.46
CA ASP A 231 -10.43 18.03 -4.86
C ASP A 231 -9.43 18.62 -3.85
N THR A 232 -9.70 18.46 -2.56
CA THR A 232 -8.83 18.90 -1.46
C THR A 232 -7.45 18.23 -1.53
N ARG A 233 -7.41 16.91 -1.78
CA ARG A 233 -6.15 16.16 -1.86
C ARG A 233 -5.38 16.48 -3.14
N MET A 234 -6.07 16.66 -4.27
CA MET A 234 -5.44 17.12 -5.52
C MET A 234 -4.80 18.50 -5.34
N ALA A 235 -5.54 19.46 -4.78
CA ALA A 235 -5.04 20.80 -4.50
C ALA A 235 -3.80 20.76 -3.59
N TRP A 236 -3.81 19.94 -2.54
CA TRP A 236 -2.66 19.80 -1.63
C TRP A 236 -1.36 19.40 -2.35
N TYR A 237 -1.42 18.51 -3.34
CA TYR A 237 -0.22 18.17 -4.13
C TYR A 237 0.24 19.34 -5.01
N ILE A 238 -0.70 20.02 -5.66
CA ILE A 238 -0.42 21.17 -6.55
C ILE A 238 0.19 22.33 -5.76
N ASP A 239 -0.36 22.65 -4.59
CA ASP A 239 0.11 23.72 -3.71
C ASP A 239 1.52 23.45 -3.15
N LEU A 240 1.92 22.18 -3.06
CA LEU A 240 3.29 21.78 -2.73
C LEU A 240 4.27 21.85 -3.91
N GLY A 241 3.79 22.27 -5.09
CA GLY A 241 4.60 22.45 -6.30
C GLY A 241 4.69 21.20 -7.19
N ILE A 242 3.84 20.20 -6.99
CA ILE A 242 3.77 19.06 -7.92
C ILE A 242 3.15 19.53 -9.23
N ASN A 243 3.79 19.21 -10.36
CA ASN A 243 3.30 19.59 -11.68
C ASN A 243 1.92 18.94 -11.95
N PRO A 244 0.84 19.73 -12.14
CA PRO A 244 -0.49 19.22 -12.44
C PRO A 244 -0.57 18.34 -13.68
N GLU A 245 0.25 18.60 -14.71
CA GLU A 245 0.26 17.80 -15.95
C GLU A 245 0.79 16.37 -15.74
N ARG A 246 1.45 16.12 -14.61
CA ARG A 246 1.92 14.79 -14.22
C ARG A 246 0.98 14.10 -13.23
N LEU A 247 -0.08 14.78 -12.77
CA LEU A 247 -1.11 14.19 -11.92
C LEU A 247 -2.29 13.72 -12.77
N ARG A 248 -2.83 12.56 -12.42
CA ARG A 248 -4.05 12.01 -13.02
C ARG A 248 -4.97 11.53 -11.92
N LEU A 249 -6.26 11.86 -12.01
CA LEU A 249 -7.29 11.18 -11.26
C LEU A 249 -7.73 9.94 -12.04
N PHE A 250 -7.62 8.77 -11.43
CA PHE A 250 -8.08 7.51 -11.98
C PHE A 250 -9.25 6.99 -11.14
N ASP A 251 -10.48 7.15 -11.66
CA ASP A 251 -11.67 6.53 -11.09
C ASP A 251 -11.70 5.04 -11.43
N HIS A 252 -11.78 4.19 -10.40
CA HIS A 252 -11.80 2.75 -10.58
C HIS A 252 -13.12 2.30 -11.23
N PRO A 253 -13.07 1.43 -12.26
CA PRO A 253 -14.27 0.81 -12.80
C PRO A 253 -14.89 -0.13 -11.75
N LYS A 254 -16.21 -0.34 -11.84
CA LYS A 254 -16.98 -1.08 -10.80
C LYS A 254 -16.42 -2.47 -10.53
N GLU A 255 -15.90 -3.13 -11.56
CA GLU A 255 -15.35 -4.48 -11.50
C GLU A 255 -14.02 -4.57 -10.75
N LYS A 256 -13.33 -3.42 -10.56
CA LYS A 256 -12.04 -3.33 -9.85
C LYS A 256 -12.17 -2.75 -8.44
N LEU A 257 -13.39 -2.40 -8.01
CA LEU A 257 -13.61 -1.89 -6.66
C LEU A 257 -13.34 -2.98 -5.63
N SER A 258 -12.72 -2.60 -4.52
CA SER A 258 -12.68 -3.45 -3.33
C SER A 258 -14.10 -3.74 -2.86
N HIS A 259 -14.32 -4.91 -2.27
CA HIS A 259 -15.64 -5.42 -1.88
C HIS A 259 -16.45 -4.48 -0.95
N TYR A 260 -15.78 -3.56 -0.26
CA TYR A 260 -16.38 -2.57 0.64
C TYR A 260 -16.54 -1.16 0.02
N SER A 261 -16.11 -0.93 -1.23
CA SER A 261 -16.08 0.42 -1.82
C SER A 261 -17.25 0.69 -2.77
N LYS A 262 -17.97 1.80 -2.52
CA LYS A 262 -18.99 2.34 -3.44
C LYS A 262 -18.36 3.06 -4.65
N ARG A 263 -17.26 3.77 -4.42
CA ARG A 263 -16.44 4.49 -5.42
C ARG A 263 -15.04 4.65 -4.84
N THR A 264 -14.01 4.42 -5.67
CA THR A 264 -12.61 4.68 -5.33
C THR A 264 -11.97 5.49 -6.46
N ALA A 265 -11.21 6.51 -6.11
CA ALA A 265 -10.39 7.25 -7.06
C ALA A 265 -8.95 7.34 -6.57
N ASP A 266 -8.01 7.07 -7.46
CA ASP A 266 -6.58 7.18 -7.19
C ASP A 266 -6.02 8.47 -7.78
N ILE A 267 -5.20 9.16 -7.00
CA ILE A 267 -4.35 10.25 -7.50
C ILE A 267 -3.01 9.62 -7.92
N GLU A 268 -2.83 9.47 -9.22
CA GLU A 268 -1.63 8.88 -9.80
C GLU A 268 -0.63 9.96 -10.24
N TYR A 269 0.65 9.66 -10.10
CA TYR A 269 1.73 10.52 -10.59
C TYR A 269 2.53 9.84 -11.71
N LYS A 270 2.71 10.56 -12.82
CA LYS A 270 3.52 10.13 -13.97
C LYS A 270 5.02 10.34 -13.68
N PHE A 271 5.67 9.30 -13.16
CA PHE A 271 7.11 9.32 -12.84
C PHE A 271 7.99 9.40 -14.10
N GLU A 272 7.58 8.75 -15.20
CA GLU A 272 8.25 8.79 -16.50
C GLU A 272 7.66 9.86 -17.43
#